data_AF-A0A921FAW4-F1
#
_entry.id   AF-A0A921FAW4-F1
#
_cell.length_a   1.000
_cell.length_b   1.000
_cell.length_c   1.000
_cell.angle_alpha   90.00
_cell.angle_beta   90.00
_cell.angle_gamma   90.00
#
_symmetry.space_group_name_H-M   'P 1'
#
loop_
_entity.id
_entity.type
_entity.pdbx_description
1 polymer ?
#
loop_
_entity_poly.entity_id
_entity_poly.type
_entity_poly.pdbx_seq_one_letter_code
_entity_poly.pdbx_strand_id
1 'polypeptide(L)' 'MANLDLTKYGITGTVEIVHNPSYDVLFAEETKAGLEGYEKGQVTELGAVNVMTG' A
#
# COMPACT_ATOMS: atom_id res chain seq x y z
N MET A 1 6.05 -16.70 -12.26
CA MET A 1 6.47 -15.40 -11.71
C MET A 1 7.88 -15.57 -11.17
N ALA A 2 8.80 -14.62 -11.43
CA ALA A 2 10.12 -14.66 -10.81
C ALA A 2 9.96 -14.38 -9.31
N ASN A 3 10.58 -15.19 -8.45
CA ASN A 3 10.68 -14.87 -7.03
C ASN A 3 11.49 -13.58 -6.90
N LEU A 4 10.85 -12.53 -6.38
CA LEU A 4 11.50 -11.24 -6.17
C LEU A 4 12.40 -11.34 -4.94
N ASP A 5 13.69 -11.59 -5.16
CA ASP A 5 14.67 -11.61 -4.09
C ASP A 5 15.05 -10.17 -3.69
N LEU A 6 14.62 -9.73 -2.51
CA LEU A 6 14.95 -8.42 -1.96
C LEU A 6 16.21 -8.43 -1.08
N THR A 7 16.77 -9.61 -0.78
CA THR A 7 17.94 -9.75 0.11
C THR A 7 19.19 -9.12 -0.49
N LYS A 8 19.29 -9.06 -1.82
CA LYS A 8 20.32 -8.29 -2.55
C LYS A 8 20.33 -6.79 -2.25
N TYR A 9 19.22 -6.26 -1.71
CA TYR A 9 19.11 -4.86 -1.29
C TYR A 9 19.19 -4.71 0.24
N GLY A 10 19.51 -5.78 0.97
CA GLY A 10 19.61 -5.79 2.43
C GLY A 10 18.27 -5.89 3.16
N ILE A 11 17.15 -6.07 2.45
CA ILE A 11 15.82 -6.24 3.07
C ILE A 11 15.65 -7.71 3.45
N THR A 12 15.44 -7.96 4.74
CA THR A 12 15.26 -9.31 5.30
C THR A 12 14.05 -9.32 6.24
N GLY A 13 13.49 -10.51 6.50
CA GLY A 13 12.33 -10.66 7.40
C GLY A 13 11.00 -10.16 6.84
N THR A 14 10.90 -9.93 5.52
CA THR A 14 9.65 -9.54 4.86
C THR A 14 8.57 -10.59 5.05
N VAL A 15 7.44 -10.21 5.63
CA VAL A 15 6.29 -11.11 5.89
C VAL A 15 5.47 -11.36 4.62
N GLU A 16 5.34 -10.34 3.77
CA GLU A 16 4.54 -10.39 2.55
C GLU A 16 5.13 -9.47 1.46
N ILE A 17 5.05 -9.90 0.20
CA ILE A 17 5.40 -9.09 -0.98
C ILE A 17 4.17 -9.01 -1.88
N VAL A 18 3.59 -7.82 -1.97
CA VAL A 18 2.52 -7.51 -2.92
C VAL A 18 3.14 -6.82 -4.14
N HIS A 19 3.24 -7.54 -5.27
CA HIS A 19 3.90 -7.06 -6.49
C HIS A 19 2.89 -6.88 -7.63
N ASN A 20 2.93 -5.72 -8.30
CA ASN A 20 1.93 -5.28 -9.28
C ASN A 20 0.49 -5.42 -8.75
N PRO A 21 0.16 -4.80 -7.60
CA PRO A 21 -1.22 -4.79 -7.12
C PRO A 21 -2.15 -4.15 -8.15
N SER A 22 -3.37 -4.66 -8.24
CA SER A 22 -4.42 -3.98 -9.00
C SER A 22 -4.88 -2.72 -8.28
N TYR A 23 -5.55 -1.82 -9.00
CA TYR A 23 -6.16 -0.63 -8.39
C TYR A 23 -7.18 -0.97 -7.30
N ASP A 24 -7.93 -2.06 -7.45
CA ASP A 24 -8.89 -2.49 -6.42
C ASP A 24 -8.20 -2.88 -5.11
N VAL A 25 -7.03 -3.54 -5.19
CA VAL A 25 -6.23 -3.90 -4.02
C VAL A 25 -5.64 -2.65 -3.38
N LEU A 26 -5.11 -1.72 -4.18
CA LEU A 26 -4.59 -0.44 -3.68
C LEU A 26 -5.68 0.35 -2.95
N PHE A 27 -6.86 0.50 -3.57
CA PHE A 27 -7.99 1.21 -2.98
C PHE A 27 -8.45 0.57 -1.65
N ALA A 28 -8.53 -0.77 -1.60
CA ALA A 28 -8.92 -1.49 -0.39
C ALA A 28 -7.92 -1.31 0.75
N GLU A 29 -6.61 -1.34 0.46
CA GLU A 29 -5.59 -1.13 1.49
C GLU A 29 -5.51 0.32 1.93
N GLU A 30 -5.60 1.30 1.02
CA GLU A 30 -5.53 2.74 1.34
C GLU A 30 -6.74 3.24 2.16
N THR A 31 -7.90 2.58 2.06
CA THR A 31 -9.15 2.97 2.76
C THR A 31 -9.42 2.17 4.03
N LYS A 32 -8.45 1.38 4.47
CA LYS A 32 -8.55 0.49 5.63
C LYS A 32 -8.71 1.27 6.94
N ALA A 33 -9.67 0.85 7.76
CA ALA A 33 -10.04 1.58 8.98
C ALA A 33 -8.94 1.69 10.06
N GLY A 34 -7.90 0.84 9.98
CA GLY A 34 -6.79 0.81 10.93
C GLY A 34 -5.60 1.70 10.55
N LEU A 35 -5.67 2.46 9.46
CA LEU A 35 -4.58 3.35 9.05
C LEU A 35 -4.59 4.64 9.87
N GLU A 36 -3.38 5.06 10.26
CA GLU A 36 -3.15 6.21 11.14
C GLU A 36 -2.17 7.20 10.50
N GLY A 37 -2.17 8.45 10.98
CA GLY A 37 -1.24 9.48 10.51
C GLY A 37 -1.30 9.71 8.99
N TYR A 38 -0.13 9.69 8.35
CA TYR A 38 0.05 9.95 6.91
C TYR A 38 -0.25 8.73 6.02
N GLU A 39 -0.49 7.56 6.62
CA GLU A 39 -0.86 6.36 5.88
C GLU A 39 -2.36 6.35 5.54
N LYS A 40 -3.17 7.12 6.27
CA LYS A 40 -4.62 7.11 6.13
C LYS A 40 -5.09 7.77 4.85
N GLY A 41 -5.66 6.98 3.95
CA GLY A 41 -6.43 7.46 2.80
C GLY A 41 -7.85 7.90 3.16
N GLN A 42 -8.35 8.92 2.48
CA GLN A 42 -9.73 9.40 2.56
C GLN A 42 -10.37 9.42 1.17
N VAL A 43 -11.55 8.81 1.03
CA VAL A 43 -12.30 8.84 -0.22
C VAL A 43 -13.01 10.19 -0.33
N THR A 44 -12.68 10.93 -1.39
CA THR A 44 -13.32 12.21 -1.72
C THR A 44 -14.71 12.01 -2.31
N GLU A 45 -15.51 13.09 -2.40
CA GLU A 45 -16.82 13.07 -3.06
C GLU A 45 -16.74 12.68 -4.56
N LEU A 46 -15.57 12.86 -5.18
CA LEU A 46 -15.29 12.48 -6.56
C LEU A 46 -14.89 11.00 -6.71
N GLY A 47 -14.83 10.24 -5.61
CA GLY A 47 -14.47 8.82 -5.60
C GLY A 47 -12.97 8.54 -5.65
N ALA A 48 -12.12 9.57 -5.67
CA ALA A 48 -10.66 9.43 -5.60
C ALA A 48 -10.17 9.39 -4.14
N VAL A 49 -9.09 8.65 -3.89
CA VAL A 49 -8.43 8.61 -2.57
C VAL A 49 -7.44 9.77 -2.44
N ASN A 50 -7.48 10.48 -1.30
CA ASN A 50 -6.52 11.50 -0.92
C ASN A 50 -5.74 11.10 0.34
N VAL A 51 -4.47 11.50 0.42
CA VAL A 51 -3.59 11.32 1.59
C VAL A 51 -2.98 12.66 1.99
N MET A 52 -2.54 12.76 3.25
CA MET A 52 -1.82 13.92 3.81
C MET A 52 -0.36 13.52 4.07
N THR A 53 0.60 14.39 3.74
CA THR A 53 2.05 14.04 3.79
C THR A 53 2.85 14.87 4.80
N GLY A 54 2.18 15.59 5.71
CA GLY A 54 2.80 16.57 6.61
C GLY A 54 1.98 17.84 6.75
#